data_AF-A0A1A8J844-F1
#
_entry.id   AF-A0A1A8J844-F1
#
_cell.length_a   1.000
_cell.length_b   1.000
_cell.length_c   1.000
_cell.angle_alpha   90.00
_cell.angle_beta   90.00
_cell.angle_gamma   90.00
#
_symmetry.space_group_name_H-M   'P 1'
#
loop_
_entity.id
_entity.type
_entity.pdbx_description
1 polymer ?
#
loop_
_entity_poly.entity_id
_entity_poly.type
_entity_poly.pdbx_seq_one_letter_code
_entity_poly.pdbx_strand_id
1 'polypeptide(L)' 'RQFAFQIIYDEGPLYIFAKHEEVRTEWIKKLKEMVRFNKELMQKYHPCFWVDGVWLCCQQEVKQAMGCKVLDSKNGEN' A
#
# COMPACT_ATOMS: atom_id res chain seq x y z
N ARG A 1 -10.45 4.96 -13.10
CA ARG A 1 -9.13 5.65 -13.07
C ARG A 1 -8.05 4.58 -12.99
N GLN A 2 -6.99 4.65 -13.79
CA GLN A 2 -5.98 3.60 -13.91
C GLN A 2 -4.72 3.94 -13.08
N PHE A 3 -3.88 2.93 -12.80
CA PHE A 3 -2.57 3.07 -12.14
C PHE A 3 -2.57 3.70 -10.73
N ALA A 4 -3.52 3.28 -9.89
CA ALA A 4 -3.52 3.67 -8.49
C ALA A 4 -2.41 2.96 -7.68
N PHE A 5 -1.89 3.65 -6.67
CA PHE A 5 -1.12 3.07 -5.57
C PHE A 5 -1.52 3.73 -4.26
N GLN A 6 -1.14 3.11 -3.14
CA GLN A 6 -1.49 3.58 -1.80
C GLN A 6 -0.25 3.81 -0.95
N ILE A 7 -0.32 4.83 -0.09
CA ILE A 7 0.66 5.11 0.96
C ILE A 7 -0.09 4.98 2.28
N ILE A 8 0.37 4.09 3.16
CA ILE A 8 -0.23 3.89 4.49
C ILE A 8 0.58 4.67 5.52
N TYR A 9 -0.13 5.44 6.34
CA TYR A 9 0.40 6.20 7.47
C TYR A 9 -0.71 6.36 8.53
N ASP A 10 -0.43 7.14 9.56
CA ASP A 10 -1.21 7.24 10.80
C ASP A 10 -2.69 7.62 10.59
N GLU A 11 -3.01 8.41 9.55
CA GLU A 11 -4.40 8.82 9.23
C GLU A 11 -5.11 7.86 8.24
N GLY A 12 -4.42 6.80 7.84
CA GLY A 12 -4.91 5.73 6.98
C GLY A 12 -4.33 5.78 5.55
N PRO A 13 -4.96 5.10 4.58
CA PRO A 13 -4.48 5.10 3.20
C PRO A 13 -4.64 6.47 2.51
N LEU A 14 -3.57 6.96 1.90
CA LEU A 14 -3.60 7.96 0.84
C LEU A 14 -3.55 7.27 -0.52
N TYR A 15 -4.53 7.54 -1.38
CA TYR A 15 -4.60 7.00 -2.74
C TYR A 15 -4.09 7.99 -3.77
N ILE A 16 -3.12 7.57 -4.58
CA ILE A 16 -2.53 8.38 -5.64
C ILE A 16 -2.73 7.66 -6.96
N PHE A 17 -3.20 8.38 -7.98
CA PHE A 17 -3.39 7.87 -9.33
C PHE A 17 -2.29 8.44 -10.22
N ALA A 18 -1.36 7.59 -10.65
CA ALA A 18 -0.33 7.99 -11.58
C ALA A 18 -0.91 8.15 -12.99
N LYS A 19 -0.26 8.99 -13.81
CA LYS A 19 -0.65 9.16 -15.23
C LYS A 19 -0.37 7.91 -16.06
N HIS A 20 0.71 7.18 -15.74
CA HIS A 20 1.18 6.00 -16.47
C HIS A 20 1.67 4.91 -15.50
N GLU A 21 1.73 3.66 -15.97
CA GLU A 21 2.16 2.50 -15.19
C GLU A 21 3.63 2.58 -14.75
N GLU A 22 4.49 3.12 -15.62
CA GLU A 22 5.92 3.29 -15.36
C GLU A 22 6.12 4.26 -14.19
N VAL A 23 5.39 5.38 -14.21
CA VAL A 23 5.40 6.39 -13.15
C VAL A 23 4.92 5.80 -11.83
N ARG A 24 3.82 5.03 -11.84
CA ARG A 24 3.34 4.32 -10.64
C ARG A 24 4.43 3.42 -10.06
N THR A 25 5.06 2.63 -10.92
CA THR A 25 6.08 1.65 -10.52
C THR A 25 7.33 2.34 -9.95
N GLU A 26 7.78 3.43 -10.57
CA GLU A 26 8.92 4.23 -10.10
C GLU A 26 8.64 4.84 -8.72
N TRP A 27 7.46 5.43 -8.52
CA TRP A 27 7.05 5.97 -7.22
C TRP A 27 7.00 4.91 -6.13
N ILE A 28 6.38 3.75 -6.40
CA ILE A 28 6.34 2.64 -5.43
C ILE A 28 7.76 2.20 -5.05
N LYS A 29 8.66 2.06 -6.04
CA LYS A 29 10.05 1.67 -5.79
C LYS A 29 10.77 2.69 -4.90
N LYS A 30 10.76 3.96 -5.28
CA LYS A 30 11.42 5.05 -4.54
C LYS A 30 10.88 5.17 -3.11
N LEU A 31 9.56 5.14 -2.94
CA LEU A 31 8.95 5.21 -1.61
C LEU A 31 9.35 4.03 -0.73
N LYS A 32 9.34 2.80 -1.26
CA LYS A 32 9.81 1.61 -0.53
C LYS A 32 11.26 1.74 -0.07
N GLU A 33 12.14 2.26 -0.94
CA GLU A 33 13.55 2.49 -0.59
C GLU A 33 13.70 3.56 0.51
N MET A 34 12.91 4.64 0.46
CA MET A 34 12.96 5.72 1.44
C MET A 34 12.48 5.30 2.82
N VAL A 35 11.46 4.44 2.91
CA VAL A 35 10.85 4.03 4.19
C VAL A 35 11.43 2.72 4.74
N ARG A 36 12.43 2.11 4.09
CA ARG A 36 12.94 0.77 4.42
C ARG A 36 13.49 0.63 5.85
N PHE A 37 13.85 1.74 6.50
CA PHE A 37 14.37 1.77 7.87
C PHE A 37 13.38 2.35 8.89
N ASN A 38 12.14 2.61 8.48
CA ASN A 38 11.11 3.04 9.43
C ASN A 38 10.85 1.90 10.42
N LYS A 39 10.82 2.23 11.71
CA LYS A 39 10.62 1.25 12.80
C LYS A 39 9.30 0.49 12.67
N GLU A 40 8.27 1.14 12.14
CA GLU A 40 6.91 0.61 12.04
C GLU A 40 6.52 0.27 10.60
N LEU A 41 7.42 -0.39 9.87
CA LEU A 41 7.10 -0.86 8.52
C LEU A 41 6.20 -2.10 8.57
N MET A 42 4.92 -1.92 8.23
CA MET A 42 3.95 -3.01 8.20
C MET A 42 4.34 -4.11 7.20
N GLN A 43 4.19 -5.38 7.61
CA GLN A 43 4.44 -6.56 6.78
C GLN A 43 3.20 -7.08 6.05
N LYS A 44 2.06 -6.42 6.25
CA LYS A 44 0.79 -6.73 5.60
C LYS A 44 0.15 -5.46 5.05
N TYR A 45 -0.63 -5.59 4.00
CA TYR A 45 -1.33 -4.50 3.34
C TYR A 45 -2.71 -4.94 2.85
N HIS A 46 -3.55 -3.96 2.51
CA HIS A 46 -4.85 -4.19 1.87
C HIS A 46 -4.72 -3.98 0.36
N PRO A 47 -4.97 -4.97 -0.50
CA PRO A 47 -4.78 -4.82 -1.95
C PRO A 47 -5.88 -4.01 -2.66
N CYS A 48 -7.01 -3.75 -2.00
CA CYS A 48 -8.13 -3.00 -2.56
C CYS A 48 -8.41 -1.71 -1.77
N PHE A 49 -9.25 -0.84 -2.31
CA PHE A 49 -9.60 0.44 -1.69
C PHE A 49 -10.45 0.27 -0.42
N TRP A 50 -10.33 1.27 0.46
CA TRP A 50 -11.26 1.59 1.51
C TRP A 50 -12.35 2.51 0.94
N VAL A 51 -13.59 2.03 0.88
CA VAL A 51 -14.73 2.74 0.29
C VAL A 51 -15.94 2.51 1.19
N ASP A 52 -16.74 3.56 1.41
CA ASP A 52 -18.00 3.48 2.18
C ASP A 52 -17.89 2.78 3.54
N GLY A 53 -16.76 2.99 4.23
CA GLY A 53 -16.51 2.44 5.56
C GLY A 53 -15.99 1.01 5.58
N VAL A 54 -15.59 0.42 4.44
CA VAL A 54 -15.12 -0.96 4.36
C VAL A 54 -13.90 -1.14 3.45
N TRP A 55 -13.01 -2.07 3.83
CA TRP A 55 -11.94 -2.57 2.96
C TRP A 55 -12.50 -3.57 1.93
N LEU A 56 -12.51 -3.20 0.66
CA LEU A 56 -13.08 -4.05 -0.40
C LEU A 56 -12.38 -5.42 -0.57
N CYS A 57 -11.16 -5.57 -0.07
CA CYS A 57 -10.40 -6.81 -0.16
C CYS A 57 -10.78 -7.86 0.90
N CYS A 58 -11.25 -7.44 2.07
CA CYS A 58 -11.45 -8.35 3.21
C CYS A 58 -12.70 -8.05 4.06
N GLN A 59 -13.49 -7.04 3.66
CA GLN A 59 -14.71 -6.62 4.35
C GLN A 59 -14.50 -6.12 5.79
N GLN A 60 -13.27 -5.78 6.18
CA GLN A 60 -13.02 -5.16 7.48
C GLN A 60 -13.56 -3.72 7.50
N GLU A 61 -14.28 -3.37 8.58
CA GLU A 61 -14.93 -2.06 8.80
C GLU A 61 -14.10 -1.10 9.68
N VAL A 62 -12.82 -1.40 9.88
CA VAL A 62 -11.88 -0.53 10.58
C VAL A 62 -10.83 -0.02 9.61
N LYS A 63 -10.77 1.32 9.40
CA LYS A 63 -9.82 1.94 8.44
C LYS A 63 -8.36 1.62 8.78
N GLN A 64 -8.04 1.48 10.07
CA GLN A 64 -6.71 1.12 10.60
C GLN A 64 -6.52 -0.38 10.85
N ALA A 65 -7.41 -1.23 10.31
CA ALA A 65 -7.25 -2.68 10.39
C ALA A 65 -5.91 -3.14 9.83
N MET A 66 -5.31 -4.16 10.46
CA MET A 66 -4.14 -4.85 9.91
C MET A 66 -4.45 -5.37 8.49
N GLY A 67 -3.48 -5.19 7.59
CA GLY A 67 -3.58 -5.64 6.20
C GLY A 67 -3.95 -7.11 6.06
N CYS A 68 -4.80 -7.44 5.09
CA CYS A 68 -5.24 -8.82 4.85
C CYS A 68 -4.29 -9.65 3.97
N LYS A 69 -3.31 -9.02 3.32
CA LYS A 69 -2.31 -9.69 2.46
C LYS A 69 -0.90 -9.42 2.95
N VAL A 70 -0.05 -10.44 2.96
CA VAL A 70 1.37 -10.32 3.31
C VAL A 70 2.13 -9.62 2.18
N LEU A 71 3.06 -8.74 2.50
CA LEU A 71 4.00 -8.19 1.52
C LEU A 71 4.95 -9.31 1.08
N ASP A 72 5.01 -9.60 -0.22
CA ASP A 72 5.98 -10.56 -0.72
C ASP A 72 7.40 -10.00 -0.53
N SER A 73 8.17 -10.59 0.39
CA SER A 73 9.54 -10.18 0.73
C SER A 73 10.58 -10.57 -0.34
N LYS A 74 10.18 -10.92 -1.57
CA LYS A 74 11.10 -11.31 -2.64
C LYS A 74 11.81 -10.08 -3.24
N ASN A 75 12.63 -9.42 -2.43
CA ASN A 75 13.65 -8.44 -2.82
C ASN A 75 14.92 -8.68 -1.99
N GLY A 76 15.35 -9.95 -1.91
CA GLY A 76 16.59 -10.34 -1.25
C GLY A 76 16.95 -11.75 -1.66
N GLU A 77 17.61 -11.89 -2.82
CA GLU A 77 18.57 -12.95 -3.21
C GLU A 77 18.86 -12.78 -4.71
N ASN A 78 19.96 -12.07 -4.98
CA ASN A 78 20.84 -12.32 -6.12
C ASN A 78 22.26 -12.02 -5.65
#